data_AF-A0A401HZE8-F1
#
_entry.id   AF-A0A401HZE8-F1
#
_cell.length_a   1.000
_cell.length_b   1.000
_cell.length_c   1.000
_cell.angle_alpha   90.00
_cell.angle_beta   90.00
_cell.angle_gamma   90.00
#
_symmetry.space_group_name_H-M   'P 1'
#
loop_
_entity.id
_entity.type
_entity.pdbx_description
1 polymer ?
#
loop_
_entity_poly.entity_id
_entity_poly.type
_entity_poly.pdbx_seq_one_letter_code
_entity_poly.pdbx_strand_id
1 'polypeptide(L)' 'MVIRVGPIVTKVRYDQIQTVRPIRSYLSSAAAATERLEIRYGRYDMVHVSPLDREGFLRELEARCPVIRTQP' A
#
# COMPACT_ATOMS: atom_id res chain seq x y z
N MET A 1 9.30 2.80 -5.55
CA MET A 1 8.04 2.31 -6.13
C MET A 1 7.40 3.38 -7.00
N VAL A 2 6.79 2.99 -8.13
CA VAL A 2 5.98 3.91 -8.96
C VAL A 2 4.52 3.45 -8.89
N ILE A 3 3.64 4.36 -8.48
CA ILE A 3 2.21 4.14 -8.38
C ILE A 3 1.56 4.88 -9.53
N ARG A 4 0.70 4.19 -10.29
CA ARG A 4 -0.05 4.77 -11.40
C ARG A 4 -1.53 4.66 -11.09
N VAL A 5 -2.19 5.79 -10.98
CA VAL A 5 -3.65 5.88 -10.75
C VAL A 5 -4.24 6.67 -11.91
N GLY A 6 -4.64 5.95 -12.96
CA GLY A 6 -5.06 6.58 -14.22
C GLY A 6 -3.93 7.46 -14.79
N PRO A 7 -4.17 8.74 -15.12
CA PRO A 7 -3.15 9.65 -15.65
C PRO A 7 -2.14 10.11 -14.58
N ILE A 8 -2.41 9.85 -13.30
CA ILE A 8 -1.57 10.31 -12.19
C ILE A 8 -0.46 9.29 -11.94
N VAL A 9 0.78 9.76 -11.92
CA VAL A 9 1.96 8.94 -11.63
C VAL A 9 2.66 9.49 -10.40
N THR A 10 2.68 8.70 -9.33
CA THR A 10 3.34 9.05 -8.07
C THR A 10 4.58 8.17 -7.90
N LYS A 11 5.75 8.80 -7.74
CA LYS A 11 6.99 8.09 -7.41
C LYS A 11 7.20 8.15 -5.89
N VAL A 12 7.13 7.00 -5.24
CA VAL A 12 7.38 6.86 -3.80
C VAL A 12 8.75 6.20 -3.61
N ARG A 13 9.66 6.87 -2.91
CA ARG A 13 10.95 6.27 -2.59
C ARG A 13 10.79 5.25 -1.46
N TYR A 14 11.49 4.12 -1.54
CA TYR A 14 11.32 3.00 -0.62
C TYR A 14 11.80 3.32 0.81
N ASP A 15 12.81 4.17 0.95
CA ASP A 15 13.32 4.71 2.22
C ASP A 15 12.29 5.57 2.96
N GLN A 16 11.30 6.11 2.26
CA GLN A 16 10.26 6.93 2.85
C GLN A 16 9.04 6.13 3.29
N ILE A 17 8.94 4.85 2.93
CA ILE A 17 7.79 4.00 3.29
C ILE A 17 7.96 3.58 4.74
N GLN A 18 7.03 4.03 5.59
CA GLN A 18 7.11 3.81 7.04
C GLN A 18 6.18 2.69 7.50
N THR A 19 4.97 2.64 6.94
CA THR A 19 3.96 1.69 7.41
C THR A 19 3.07 1.28 6.26
N VAL A 20 2.75 -0.01 6.23
CA VAL A 20 1.74 -0.57 5.31
C VAL A 20 0.73 -1.33 6.15
N ARG A 21 -0.54 -0.96 5.99
CA ARG A 21 -1.65 -1.56 6.73
C ARG A 21 -2.82 -1.93 5.82
N PRO A 22 -3.51 -3.05 6.08
CA PRO A 22 -4.73 -3.39 5.37
C PRO A 22 -5.87 -2.43 5.75
N ILE A 23 -6.63 -1.97 4.76
CA ILE A 23 -7.85 -1.21 4.96
C ILE A 23 -9.03 -2.17 4.75
N ARG A 24 -9.70 -2.53 5.85
CA ARG A 24 -10.98 -3.24 5.80
C ARG A 24 -12.13 -2.24 5.91
N SER A 25 -12.80 -1.95 4.81
CA SER A 25 -14.04 -1.17 4.83
C SER A 25 -15.20 -2.05 5.27
N TYR A 26 -15.46 -2.13 6.57
CA TYR A 26 -16.61 -2.86 7.14
C TYR A 26 -17.99 -2.30 6.69
N LEU A 27 -18.04 -1.05 6.22
CA LEU A 27 -19.26 -0.40 5.72
C LEU A 27 -19.67 -0.86 4.31
N SER A 28 -18.86 -1.66 3.62
CA SER A 28 -19.17 -2.16 2.28
C SER A 28 -19.64 -3.61 2.33
N SER A 29 -20.86 -3.85 2.82
CA SER A 29 -21.55 -5.15 2.83
C SER A 29 -21.77 -5.76 1.42
N ALA A 30 -21.19 -5.19 0.36
CA ALA A 30 -21.47 -5.57 -1.04
C ALA A 30 -20.31 -5.30 -2.02
N ALA A 31 -19.04 -5.28 -1.59
CA ALA A 31 -17.91 -5.19 -2.53
C ALA A 31 -17.02 -6.43 -2.38
N ALA A 32 -17.31 -7.44 -3.20
CA ALA A 32 -16.40 -8.56 -3.40
C ALA A 32 -14.99 -8.05 -3.72
N ALA A 33 -13.99 -8.54 -2.98
CA ALA A 33 -12.58 -8.56 -3.37
C ALA A 33 -11.88 -7.23 -3.68
N THR A 34 -11.82 -6.28 -2.74
CA THR A 34 -10.80 -5.20 -2.82
C THR A 34 -10.09 -5.05 -1.49
N GLU A 35 -9.09 -5.90 -1.24
CA GLU A 35 -8.19 -5.79 -0.09
C GLU A 35 -7.23 -4.61 -0.33
N ARG A 36 -7.69 -3.39 -0.03
CA ARG A 36 -6.88 -2.19 -0.17
C ARG A 36 -5.79 -2.15 0.90
N LEU A 37 -4.60 -1.73 0.52
CA LEU A 37 -3.50 -1.43 1.43
C LEU A 37 -3.31 0.09 1.51
N GLU A 38 -3.21 0.62 2.71
CA GLU A 38 -2.71 1.97 2.93
C GLU A 38 -1.19 1.92 3.09
N ILE A 39 -0.49 2.65 2.23
CA ILE A 39 0.95 2.86 2.33
C ILE A 39 1.17 4.28 2.79
N ARG A 40 1.78 4.44 3.96
CA ARG A 40 2.21 5.72 4.50
C ARG A 40 3.66 5.97 4.13
N TYR A 41 3.92 7.10 3.49
CA TYR A 41 5.27 7.52 3.10
C TYR A 41 5.53 8.97 3.48
N GLY A 42 6.78 9.30 3.78
CA GLY A 42 7.12 10.65 4.23
C GLY A 42 6.44 11.02 5.57
N ARG A 43 6.23 12.32 5.83
CA ARG A 43 5.70 12.79 7.12
C ARG A 43 4.16 12.83 7.17
N TYR A 44 3.52 13.11 6.04
CA TYR A 44 2.06 13.28 5.96
C TYR A 44 1.44 12.61 4.73
N ASP A 45 2.22 11.94 3.89
CA ASP A 45 1.73 11.38 2.64
C ASP A 45 1.22 9.95 2.84
N MET A 46 0.11 9.64 2.20
CA MET A 46 -0.44 8.29 2.15
C MET A 46 -1.03 8.00 0.77
N VAL A 47 -1.07 6.72 0.43
CA VAL A 47 -1.67 6.25 -0.81
C VAL A 47 -2.38 4.92 -0.56
N HIS A 48 -3.56 4.78 -1.16
CA HIS A 48 -4.33 3.54 -1.13
C HIS A 48 -4.08 2.80 -2.43
N VAL A 49 -3.57 1.58 -2.33
CA VAL A 49 -3.34 0.71 -3.48
C VAL A 49 -4.17 -0.56 -3.32
N SER A 50 -4.69 -1.07 -4.44
CA SER A 50 -5.35 -2.38 -4.48
C SER A 50 -4.51 -3.31 -5.34
N PRO A 51 -3.48 -3.95 -4.80
CA PRO A 51 -2.67 -4.89 -5.56
C PRO A 51 -3.50 -6.11 -5.97
N LEU A 52 -3.21 -6.66 -7.16
CA LEU A 52 -3.84 -7.92 -7.62
C LEU A 52 -3.39 -9.11 -6.78
N ASP A 53 -2.10 -9.15 -6.43
CA ASP A 53 -1.50 -10.12 -5.50
C ASP A 53 -1.01 -9.38 -4.26
N ARG A 54 -1.82 -9.43 -3.19
CA ARG A 54 -1.52 -8.75 -1.93
C ARG A 54 -0.28 -9.33 -1.26
N GLU A 55 -0.14 -10.65 -1.24
CA GLU A 55 0.95 -11.30 -0.51
C GLU A 55 2.29 -11.13 -1.21
N GLY A 56 2.32 -11.29 -2.53
CA GLY A 56 3.51 -11.01 -3.34
C GLY A 56 3.94 -9.55 -3.22
N PHE A 57 2.98 -8.62 -3.24
CA PHE A 57 3.26 -7.20 -3.08
C PHE A 57 3.87 -6.86 -1.70
N LEU A 58 3.32 -7.43 -0.62
CA LEU A 58 3.87 -7.23 0.73
C LEU A 58 5.28 -7.82 0.86
N ARG A 59 5.51 -9.03 0.34
CA ARG A 59 6.84 -9.66 0.33
C ARG A 59 7.87 -8.82 -0.42
N GLU A 60 7.51 -8.29 -1.59
CA GLU A 60 8.40 -7.41 -2.34
C GLU A 60 8.67 -6.09 -1.61
N LEU A 61 7.67 -5.54 -0.92
CA LEU A 61 7.86 -4.35 -0.10
C LEU A 61 8.78 -4.61 1.08
N GLU A 62 8.61 -5.71 1.80
CA GLU A 62 9.49 -6.12 2.90
C GLU A 62 10.93 -6.34 2.41
N ALA A 63 11.12 -6.97 1.25
CA ALA A 63 12.44 -7.18 0.68
C ALA A 63 13.13 -5.88 0.23
N ARG A 64 12.37 -4.90 -0.27
CA ARG A 64 12.91 -3.65 -0.84
C ARG A 64 12.93 -2.47 0.14
N CYS A 65 12.20 -2.56 1.26
CA CYS A 65 12.07 -1.49 2.25
C CYS A 65 12.63 -1.96 3.60
N PRO A 66 13.86 -1.58 3.98
CA PRO A 66 14.49 -2.06 5.22
C PRO A 66 13.83 -1.54 6.51
N VAL A 67 12.99 -0.50 6.42
CA VAL A 67 12.36 0.19 7.57
C VAL A 67 10.85 -0.01 7.67
N ILE A 68 10.26 -0.83 6.80
CA ILE A 68 8.81 -1.01 6.75
C ILE A 68 8.29 -1.73 7.99
N ARG A 69 7.21 -1.20 8.59
CA ARG A 69 6.42 -1.91 9.59
C ARG A 69 5.15 -2.44 8.92
N THR A 70 5.09 -3.75 8.71
CA THR A 70 3.87 -4.45 8.31
C THR A 70 3.04 -4.72 9.56
N GLN A 71 1.84 -4.14 9.62
CA GLN A 71 0.93 -4.34 10.75
C GLN A 71 -0.19 -5.30 10.30
N PRO A 72 -0.44 -6.40 11.05
CA PRO A 72 -1.44 -7.41 10.69
C PRO A 72 -2.88 -6.89 10.74
#